data_AF-A0A9W7A6P7-F1
#
_entry.id   AF-A0A9W7A6P7-F1
#
_cell.length_a   1.000
_cell.length_b   1.000
_cell.length_c   1.000
_cell.angle_alpha   90.00
_cell.angle_beta   90.00
_cell.angle_gamma   90.00
#
_symmetry.space_group_name_H-M   'P 1'
#
loop_
_entity.id
_entity.type
_entity.pdbx_description
1 polymer ?
#
loop_
_entity_poly.entity_id
_entity_poly.type
_entity_poly.pdbx_seq_one_letter_code
_entity_poly.pdbx_strand_id
1 'polypeptide(L)'
;MQRRTLGPVSSSGLNARASMGRSSMGPASKGPQRMSMQQGSARTSMNPNRQQSIGRKSTGISRNTMGNGAAKDPRPLSDKGFMNASIRALLNFLMENGYDSAISPKILARPSSKDFNNIVTFLFRKIDPNFNDGTLKFEDEVASAFKALGYPFNISKTSLYAVGSPHTWPGLLAAITWLIELLTYDQEVAEAPMENEEGMDMDNLTAAFFEYLEHAYTAFLSGDDDKYAALEEDLIDKFEAKNVDVEQECERIAVENDEIVGAMEGLSQTANALPELEKRQEDLSSDLEKFHQLIEQLNEHKAALEKKVETRGAELERNEADLAAIHSRVAELKTAVSQQDLSAEDVRRMQGERARVEDGLERAIASKQEHSKNLWDAETELNKIVEELDAAASVFNSKAKELQMTPETAKYSQGHRMTISIDKSKAEEEEAVVRPAIAQLKETVTGNMNSAKQELLNLLDQEEHAEEELKDAMTSATALENKARRAEEQYLKEKEQLDKAIAELVSETEEAETKITQLRDPMALETAISRNQTRLAQLNALRAEKKEAADARREAVHGEILKALNMCAEVKDYTQMCLGELKESAGSILSELRGEVVAPPAAPVVEKVFEEVVEEEEEEVVMPPNPPVEENVE
;
A
#
# COMPACT_ATOMS: atom_id res chain seq x y z
N MET A 1 60.99 -34.27 -15.54
CA MET A 1 60.56 -34.95 -14.29
C MET A 1 59.05 -34.76 -14.16
N GLN A 2 58.32 -35.89 -14.13
CA GLN A 2 56.95 -36.14 -13.64
C GLN A 2 55.84 -35.12 -14.01
N ARG A 3 55.00 -35.33 -15.05
CA ARG A 3 53.81 -36.22 -15.16
C ARG A 3 52.80 -36.14 -14.00
N ARG A 4 51.58 -35.66 -14.29
CA ARG A 4 50.35 -36.49 -14.32
C ARG A 4 49.15 -35.77 -14.93
N THR A 5 48.36 -36.55 -15.63
CA THR A 5 47.23 -36.27 -16.54
C THR A 5 46.00 -37.09 -16.10
N LEU A 6 44.84 -36.80 -16.73
CA LEU A 6 43.60 -37.59 -16.86
C LEU A 6 42.62 -37.52 -15.67
N GLY A 7 41.29 -37.35 -15.81
CA GLY A 7 40.38 -37.35 -16.96
C GLY A 7 38.91 -37.35 -16.44
N PRO A 8 37.89 -37.19 -17.32
CA PRO A 8 36.47 -36.93 -16.98
C PRO A 8 35.58 -38.19 -17.01
N VAL A 9 34.34 -38.11 -16.50
CA VAL A 9 33.29 -39.14 -16.72
C VAL A 9 31.87 -38.57 -16.67
N SER A 10 31.19 -38.65 -17.82
CA SER A 10 29.76 -38.99 -18.02
C SER A 10 29.81 -40.27 -18.88
N SER A 11 28.92 -41.27 -18.85
CA SER A 11 27.46 -41.26 -18.94
C SER A 11 26.91 -42.69 -18.78
N SER A 12 25.58 -42.82 -18.87
CA SER A 12 24.75 -44.01 -19.19
C SER A 12 24.12 -44.66 -17.95
N GLY A 13 22.79 -44.80 -17.79
CA GLY A 13 21.68 -44.82 -18.75
C GLY A 13 21.12 -46.23 -18.84
N LEU A 14 19.82 -46.41 -18.52
CA LEU A 14 18.80 -47.23 -19.21
C LEU A 14 17.63 -47.66 -18.29
N ASN A 15 16.41 -47.23 -18.68
CA ASN A 15 15.08 -47.92 -18.67
C ASN A 15 14.46 -48.36 -17.31
N ALA A 16 13.15 -48.27 -17.01
CA ALA A 16 11.92 -48.15 -17.80
C ALA A 16 10.69 -47.68 -16.95
N ARG A 17 9.74 -47.02 -17.63
CA ARG A 17 8.25 -47.03 -17.54
C ARG A 17 7.46 -47.22 -16.22
N ALA A 18 6.61 -46.21 -15.97
CA ALA A 18 5.12 -46.23 -15.88
C ALA A 18 4.33 -46.83 -14.68
N SER A 19 3.54 -45.92 -14.09
CA SER A 19 2.15 -46.05 -13.61
C SER A 19 1.83 -46.67 -12.24
N MET A 20 0.76 -46.10 -11.66
CA MET A 20 -0.15 -46.64 -10.65
C MET A 20 0.24 -46.55 -9.17
N GLY A 21 -0.65 -45.92 -8.39
CA GLY A 21 -1.10 -46.54 -7.15
C GLY A 21 -0.75 -45.84 -5.83
N ARG A 22 -1.66 -44.97 -5.39
CA ARG A 22 -2.37 -45.02 -4.09
C ARG A 22 -1.77 -45.84 -2.93
N SER A 23 -1.77 -45.19 -1.76
CA SER A 23 -2.21 -45.64 -0.40
C SER A 23 -1.12 -45.46 0.65
N SER A 24 -1.26 -44.47 1.54
CA SER A 24 -1.94 -44.52 2.85
C SER A 24 -1.04 -45.00 4.00
N MET A 25 -0.81 -44.13 4.98
CA MET A 25 -0.73 -44.50 6.39
C MET A 25 -1.44 -43.42 7.21
N GLY A 26 -2.61 -43.77 7.74
CA GLY A 26 -3.13 -43.28 9.02
C GLY A 26 -3.30 -44.50 9.93
N PRO A 27 -3.35 -44.33 11.27
CA PRO A 27 -4.65 -44.38 11.96
C PRO A 27 -4.66 -43.45 13.22
N ALA A 28 -5.74 -43.18 13.98
CA ALA A 28 -7.04 -43.83 14.16
C ALA A 28 -8.07 -42.90 14.85
N SER A 29 -9.37 -43.14 14.57
CA SER A 29 -10.52 -43.25 15.52
C SER A 29 -11.06 -41.99 16.21
N LYS A 30 -12.37 -41.64 16.25
CA LYS A 30 -13.67 -42.31 15.98
C LYS A 30 -14.78 -41.23 15.87
N GLY A 31 -15.77 -41.42 14.96
CA GLY A 31 -17.00 -40.58 14.81
C GLY A 31 -18.10 -40.90 15.84
N PRO A 32 -19.43 -40.64 15.60
CA PRO A 32 -20.17 -40.59 14.31
C PRO A 32 -21.03 -39.31 14.07
N GLN A 33 -21.22 -38.85 12.82
CA GLN A 33 -22.40 -38.96 11.91
C GLN A 33 -23.76 -38.44 12.47
N ARG A 34 -24.66 -37.73 11.74
CA ARG A 34 -25.03 -37.82 10.31
C ARG A 34 -25.97 -36.65 9.86
N MET A 35 -25.66 -36.07 8.70
CA MET A 35 -26.46 -35.65 7.52
C MET A 35 -28.00 -35.39 7.53
N SER A 36 -28.32 -34.19 7.02
CA SER A 36 -29.13 -33.84 5.82
C SER A 36 -30.68 -33.79 5.80
N MET A 37 -31.16 -32.58 5.42
CA MET A 37 -32.11 -32.23 4.33
C MET A 37 -33.61 -32.61 4.41
N GLN A 38 -34.43 -31.54 4.30
CA GLN A 38 -35.57 -31.35 3.38
C GLN A 38 -36.96 -31.03 3.99
N GLN A 39 -37.38 -29.81 3.64
CA GLN A 39 -38.72 -29.21 3.43
C GLN A 39 -40.00 -30.02 3.67
N GLY A 40 -41.01 -29.32 4.24
CA GLY A 40 -42.43 -29.64 4.09
C GLY A 40 -43.36 -28.80 4.98
N SER A 41 -44.05 -27.83 4.38
CA SER A 41 -44.98 -26.86 4.98
C SER A 41 -46.27 -27.45 5.58
N ALA A 42 -46.78 -26.89 6.69
CA ALA A 42 -48.19 -26.44 6.85
C ALA A 42 -48.50 -25.83 8.26
N ARG A 43 -48.69 -24.52 8.27
CA ARG A 43 -49.72 -23.67 8.94
C ARG A 43 -50.38 -24.09 10.28
N THR A 44 -50.26 -23.18 11.25
CA THR A 44 -51.22 -22.60 12.24
C THR A 44 -50.55 -22.48 13.62
N SER A 45 -50.62 -21.41 14.42
CA SER A 45 -51.22 -20.07 14.35
C SER A 45 -50.60 -19.19 15.47
N MET A 46 -50.64 -17.85 15.27
CA MET A 46 -50.59 -16.74 16.25
C MET A 46 -49.24 -16.28 16.88
N ASN A 47 -48.58 -15.33 16.16
CA ASN A 47 -48.29 -13.91 16.51
C ASN A 47 -47.65 -13.52 17.88
N PRO A 48 -46.94 -12.37 17.98
CA PRO A 48 -45.76 -11.94 17.20
C PRO A 48 -44.59 -11.41 18.06
N ASN A 49 -43.43 -11.31 17.38
CA ASN A 49 -42.35 -10.34 17.54
C ASN A 49 -41.57 -10.23 18.86
N ARG A 50 -40.32 -10.77 18.84
CA ARG A 50 -39.12 -9.94 19.10
C ARG A 50 -37.86 -10.56 18.52
N GLN A 51 -37.45 -10.11 17.34
CA GLN A 51 -36.07 -10.26 16.86
C GLN A 51 -35.19 -9.27 17.62
N GLN A 52 -34.20 -9.81 18.32
CA GLN A 52 -33.01 -9.09 18.75
C GLN A 52 -31.91 -9.35 17.71
N SER A 53 -31.23 -8.28 17.30
CA SER A 53 -29.88 -8.39 16.78
C SER A 53 -29.05 -7.20 17.25
N ILE A 54 -27.78 -7.52 17.50
CA ILE A 54 -26.62 -6.63 17.61
C ILE A 54 -26.44 -5.98 18.98
N GLY A 55 -25.47 -6.51 19.71
CA GLY A 55 -24.95 -5.92 20.92
C GLY A 55 -23.77 -5.00 20.65
N ARG A 56 -23.63 -4.01 21.52
CA ARG A 56 -22.34 -3.56 22.05
C ARG A 56 -22.56 -2.83 23.37
N LYS A 57 -22.14 -3.51 24.44
CA LYS A 57 -21.48 -3.01 25.66
C LYS A 57 -21.84 -1.60 26.15
N SER A 58 -22.66 -1.54 27.20
CA SER A 58 -22.44 -0.64 28.32
C SER A 58 -22.67 -1.42 29.63
N THR A 59 -21.79 -1.20 30.59
CA THR A 59 -21.75 -1.77 31.93
C THR A 59 -23.02 -1.41 32.70
N GLY A 60 -23.98 -2.33 32.71
CA GLY A 60 -25.21 -2.22 33.50
C GLY A 60 -24.94 -2.46 34.97
N ILE A 61 -25.06 -1.40 35.77
CA ILE A 61 -25.47 -1.48 37.17
C ILE A 61 -26.85 -2.15 37.17
N SER A 62 -26.88 -3.36 37.72
CA SER A 62 -28.07 -4.20 37.78
C SER A 62 -29.13 -3.57 38.70
N ARG A 63 -30.24 -3.13 38.11
CA ARG A 63 -31.52 -3.01 38.84
C ARG A 63 -32.06 -4.42 39.04
N ASN A 64 -31.95 -4.92 40.26
CA ASN A 64 -32.82 -6.00 40.74
C ASN A 64 -34.04 -5.39 41.43
N THR A 65 -35.21 -5.70 40.89
CA THR A 65 -36.51 -5.46 41.49
C THR A 65 -36.85 -6.54 42.51
N MET A 66 -37.47 -6.11 43.62
CA MET A 66 -38.26 -6.86 44.62
C MET A 66 -37.52 -7.49 45.80
N GLY A 67 -37.76 -6.94 46.99
CA GLY A 67 -37.46 -7.57 48.27
C GLY A 67 -37.57 -6.57 49.41
N ASN A 68 -38.72 -6.53 50.07
CA ASN A 68 -38.97 -5.76 51.30
C ASN A 68 -38.25 -6.41 52.50
N GLY A 69 -36.95 -6.69 52.36
CA GLY A 69 -36.05 -7.11 53.43
C GLY A 69 -35.13 -5.95 53.74
N ALA A 70 -35.11 -5.48 54.99
CA ALA A 70 -34.22 -4.43 55.44
C ALA A 70 -32.78 -4.74 54.97
N ALA A 71 -32.17 -3.81 54.23
CA ALA A 71 -30.79 -3.93 53.82
C ALA A 71 -29.94 -4.23 55.06
N LYS A 72 -29.19 -5.32 55.03
CA LYS A 72 -28.36 -5.71 56.17
C LYS A 72 -27.25 -4.69 56.31
N ASP A 73 -27.06 -4.15 57.51
CA ASP A 73 -25.97 -3.21 57.79
C ASP A 73 -24.62 -3.86 57.44
N PRO A 74 -23.86 -3.30 56.48
CA PRO A 74 -22.58 -3.86 56.04
C PRO A 74 -21.48 -3.63 57.07
N ARG A 75 -21.69 -2.74 58.06
CA ARG A 75 -20.70 -2.44 59.09
C ARG A 75 -20.57 -3.61 60.07
N PRO A 76 -19.35 -3.95 60.51
CA PRO A 76 -19.11 -5.06 61.43
C PRO A 76 -19.46 -4.68 62.87
N LEU A 77 -20.77 -4.51 63.17
CA LEU A 77 -21.27 -4.02 64.47
C LEU A 77 -20.89 -4.92 65.65
N SER A 78 -20.64 -6.21 65.42
CA SER A 78 -20.23 -7.16 66.46
C SER A 78 -18.71 -7.19 66.70
N ASP A 79 -17.92 -6.55 65.83
CA ASP A 79 -16.47 -6.52 65.95
C ASP A 79 -16.02 -5.50 67.01
N LYS A 80 -15.13 -5.94 67.90
CA LYS A 80 -14.60 -5.10 68.98
C LYS A 80 -13.62 -4.05 68.45
N GLY A 81 -12.92 -4.33 67.35
CA GLY A 81 -12.04 -3.36 66.71
C GLY A 81 -12.84 -2.16 66.20
N PHE A 82 -13.87 -2.43 65.40
CA PHE A 82 -14.81 -1.43 64.89
C PHE A 82 -15.45 -0.60 66.00
N MET A 83 -16.05 -1.24 67.02
CA MET A 83 -16.66 -0.52 68.14
C MET A 83 -15.67 0.40 68.88
N ASN A 84 -14.44 -0.06 69.12
CA ASN A 84 -13.41 0.77 69.77
C ASN A 84 -12.96 1.94 68.88
N ALA A 85 -12.89 1.76 67.56
CA ALA A 85 -12.60 2.83 66.62
C ALA A 85 -13.72 3.88 66.60
N SER A 86 -14.99 3.45 66.51
CA SER A 86 -16.17 4.33 66.59
C SER A 86 -16.24 5.11 67.90
N ILE A 87 -15.91 4.48 69.04
CA ILE A 87 -15.83 5.19 70.34
C ILE A 87 -14.75 6.26 70.33
N ARG A 88 -13.59 5.99 69.73
CA ARG A 88 -12.51 6.99 69.62
C ARG A 88 -12.89 8.14 68.69
N ALA A 89 -13.52 7.84 67.55
CA ALA A 89 -14.01 8.86 66.62
C ALA A 89 -15.03 9.79 67.30
N LEU A 90 -15.99 9.21 68.00
CA LEU A 90 -16.96 9.96 68.81
C LEU A 90 -16.29 10.80 69.90
N LEU A 91 -15.32 10.24 70.63
CA LEU A 91 -14.60 10.98 71.66
C LEU A 91 -13.84 12.18 71.08
N ASN A 92 -13.11 11.97 69.99
CA ASN A 92 -12.31 13.03 69.35
C ASN A 92 -13.21 14.17 68.85
N PHE A 93 -14.26 13.83 68.11
CA PHE A 93 -15.19 14.83 67.57
C PHE A 93 -15.82 15.69 68.68
N LEU A 94 -16.26 15.07 69.79
CA LEU A 94 -16.84 15.79 70.92
C LEU A 94 -15.83 16.71 71.63
N MET A 95 -14.56 16.30 71.73
CA MET A 95 -13.51 17.14 72.32
C MET A 95 -13.16 18.33 71.43
N GLU A 96 -13.04 18.11 70.12
CA GLU A 96 -12.70 19.14 69.14
C GLU A 96 -13.81 20.19 69.00
N ASN A 97 -15.07 19.78 69.12
CA ASN A 97 -16.24 20.64 68.93
C ASN A 97 -16.79 21.31 70.20
N GLY A 98 -16.09 21.19 71.34
CA GLY A 98 -16.42 21.89 72.59
C GLY A 98 -17.57 21.29 73.39
N TYR A 99 -17.62 19.95 73.53
CA TYR A 99 -18.65 19.29 74.34
C TYR A 99 -18.47 19.52 75.86
N ASP A 100 -19.49 20.08 76.52
CA ASP A 100 -19.41 20.56 77.91
C ASP A 100 -19.45 19.47 79.00
N SER A 101 -19.89 18.24 78.68
CA SER A 101 -20.06 17.17 79.68
C SER A 101 -18.85 16.23 79.76
N ALA A 102 -18.51 15.80 80.98
CA ALA A 102 -17.36 14.90 81.21
C ALA A 102 -17.52 13.57 80.45
N ILE A 103 -16.58 13.28 79.55
CA ILE A 103 -16.62 12.11 78.68
C ILE A 103 -15.36 11.26 78.81
N SER A 104 -15.49 9.94 78.70
CA SER A 104 -14.35 9.01 78.68
C SER A 104 -14.67 7.78 77.83
N PRO A 105 -13.66 7.07 77.31
CA PRO A 105 -13.89 5.83 76.56
C PRO A 105 -14.67 4.76 77.36
N LYS A 106 -14.56 4.78 78.69
CA LYS A 106 -15.29 3.88 79.58
C LYS A 106 -16.79 4.18 79.64
N ILE A 107 -17.16 5.47 79.60
CA ILE A 107 -18.57 5.92 79.56
C ILE A 107 -19.16 5.59 78.18
N LEU A 108 -18.42 5.86 77.10
CA LEU A 108 -18.85 5.58 75.73
C LEU A 108 -18.91 4.08 75.38
N ALA A 109 -18.24 3.21 76.13
CA ALA A 109 -18.38 1.77 75.95
C ALA A 109 -19.76 1.24 76.37
N ARG A 110 -20.41 1.89 77.34
CA ARG A 110 -21.75 1.58 77.87
C ARG A 110 -22.41 2.85 78.41
N PRO A 111 -22.93 3.73 77.55
CA PRO A 111 -23.46 5.01 77.98
C PRO A 111 -24.78 4.83 78.75
N SER A 112 -25.04 5.75 79.68
CA SER A 112 -26.37 5.88 80.27
C SER A 112 -27.33 6.56 79.29
N SER A 113 -28.65 6.44 79.51
CA SER A 113 -29.64 7.17 78.70
C SER A 113 -29.42 8.69 78.76
N LYS A 114 -28.96 9.21 79.89
CA LYS A 114 -28.64 10.64 80.03
C LYS A 114 -27.45 11.04 79.16
N ASP A 115 -26.38 10.24 79.18
CA ASP A 115 -25.18 10.52 78.39
C ASP A 115 -25.48 10.44 76.90
N PHE A 116 -26.23 9.42 76.47
CA PHE A 116 -26.70 9.29 75.09
C PHE A 116 -27.54 10.50 74.66
N ASN A 117 -28.52 10.90 75.47
CA ASN A 117 -29.40 12.02 75.13
C ASN A 117 -28.61 13.32 74.99
N ASN A 118 -27.66 13.58 75.90
CA ASN A 118 -26.81 14.77 75.84
C ASN A 118 -25.90 14.76 74.61
N ILE A 119 -25.28 13.62 74.29
CA ILE A 119 -24.41 13.47 73.12
C ILE A 119 -25.22 13.67 71.82
N VAL A 120 -26.35 13.00 71.68
CA VAL A 120 -27.17 13.08 70.46
C VAL A 120 -27.79 14.48 70.30
N THR A 121 -28.22 15.11 71.39
CA THR A 121 -28.69 16.51 71.36
C THR A 121 -27.57 17.45 70.90
N PHE A 122 -26.35 17.29 71.42
CA PHE A 122 -25.22 18.10 71.00
C PHE A 122 -24.90 17.93 69.51
N LEU A 123 -24.88 16.69 69.01
CA LEU A 123 -24.58 16.42 67.60
C LEU A 123 -25.66 16.99 66.66
N PHE A 124 -26.95 16.79 66.96
CA PHE A 124 -28.00 17.34 66.12
C PHE A 124 -28.09 18.86 66.18
N ARG A 125 -27.70 19.50 67.29
CA ARG A 125 -27.63 20.98 67.37
C ARG A 125 -26.55 21.62 66.50
N LYS A 126 -25.60 20.83 66.01
CA LYS A 126 -24.66 21.30 64.97
C LYS A 126 -25.33 21.41 63.60
N ILE A 127 -26.47 20.73 63.38
CA ILE A 127 -27.26 20.79 62.14
C ILE A 127 -28.45 21.74 62.30
N ASP A 128 -29.22 21.57 63.38
CA ASP A 128 -30.38 22.39 63.70
C ASP A 128 -30.24 22.97 65.11
N PRO A 129 -29.93 24.28 65.23
CA PRO A 129 -29.79 24.94 66.53
C PRO A 129 -31.00 24.78 67.47
N ASN A 130 -32.19 24.53 66.92
CA ASN A 130 -33.44 24.40 67.67
C ASN A 130 -33.78 22.94 68.04
N PHE A 131 -32.89 21.97 67.79
CA PHE A 131 -33.16 20.57 68.11
C PHE A 131 -33.43 20.34 69.62
N ASN A 132 -34.48 19.56 69.90
CA ASN A 132 -34.99 19.22 71.23
C ASN A 132 -35.40 20.46 72.04
N ASP A 133 -36.25 21.30 71.43
CA ASP A 133 -36.88 22.49 72.04
C ASP A 133 -38.05 22.14 73.00
N GLY A 134 -38.39 20.86 73.12
CA GLY A 134 -39.44 20.34 73.99
C GLY A 134 -40.81 20.21 73.33
N THR A 135 -40.93 20.45 72.02
CA THR A 135 -42.18 20.28 71.27
C THR A 135 -42.53 18.81 71.02
N LEU A 136 -41.54 17.94 70.88
CA LEU A 136 -41.68 16.51 70.61
C LEU A 136 -41.07 15.66 71.71
N LYS A 137 -41.45 14.37 71.75
CA LYS A 137 -40.76 13.39 72.58
C LYS A 137 -39.38 13.13 71.99
N PHE A 138 -38.36 13.10 72.85
CA PHE A 138 -36.97 12.93 72.44
C PHE A 138 -36.74 11.73 71.51
N GLU A 139 -37.34 10.57 71.81
CA GLU A 139 -37.15 9.37 70.98
C GLU A 139 -37.81 9.49 69.60
N ASP A 140 -38.92 10.23 69.51
CA ASP A 140 -39.64 10.46 68.25
C ASP A 140 -38.86 11.46 67.39
N GLU A 141 -38.29 12.49 68.02
CA GLU A 141 -37.47 13.50 67.38
C GLU A 141 -36.15 12.91 66.86
N VAL A 142 -35.44 12.12 67.68
CA VAL A 142 -34.20 11.44 67.26
C VAL A 142 -34.46 10.49 66.08
N ALA A 143 -35.50 9.65 66.15
CA ALA A 143 -35.82 8.73 65.06
C ALA A 143 -36.22 9.48 63.78
N SER A 144 -36.94 10.60 63.90
CA SER A 144 -37.32 11.46 62.78
C SER A 144 -36.10 12.16 62.16
N ALA A 145 -35.20 12.69 62.99
CA ALA A 145 -34.01 13.40 62.54
C ALA A 145 -33.07 12.48 61.74
N PHE A 146 -32.77 11.28 62.23
CA PHE A 146 -31.99 10.31 61.46
C PHE A 146 -32.65 9.93 60.14
N LYS A 147 -33.98 9.81 60.11
CA LYS A 147 -34.71 9.53 58.87
C LYS A 147 -34.67 10.72 57.89
N ALA A 148 -34.78 11.95 58.38
CA ALA A 148 -34.72 13.17 57.58
C ALA A 148 -33.32 13.37 56.95
N LEU A 149 -32.26 13.05 57.69
CA LEU A 149 -30.88 13.05 57.19
C LEU A 149 -30.57 11.86 56.25
N GLY A 150 -31.53 10.96 56.00
CA GLY A 150 -31.35 9.84 55.08
C GLY A 150 -30.59 8.65 55.66
N TYR A 151 -30.55 8.48 56.98
CA TYR A 151 -29.88 7.34 57.61
C TYR A 151 -30.50 6.01 57.13
N PRO A 152 -29.71 5.08 56.55
CA PRO A 152 -30.25 3.95 55.80
C PRO A 152 -30.80 2.79 56.65
N PHE A 153 -30.61 2.81 57.98
CA PHE A 153 -31.02 1.73 58.87
C PHE A 153 -32.07 2.21 59.88
N ASN A 154 -33.10 1.39 60.13
CA ASN A 154 -34.18 1.78 61.02
C ASN A 154 -33.72 1.85 62.49
N ILE A 155 -33.90 3.02 63.11
CA ILE A 155 -33.70 3.22 64.56
C ILE A 155 -35.04 3.05 65.26
N SER A 156 -35.24 1.94 65.95
CA SER A 156 -36.49 1.68 66.66
C SER A 156 -36.59 2.49 67.96
N LYS A 157 -37.80 2.94 68.31
CA LYS A 157 -38.06 3.62 69.60
C LYS A 157 -37.61 2.76 70.80
N THR A 158 -37.80 1.45 70.73
CA THR A 158 -37.31 0.50 71.75
C THR A 158 -35.79 0.51 71.91
N SER A 159 -35.04 0.78 70.84
CA SER A 159 -33.58 0.93 70.92
C SER A 159 -33.19 2.20 71.67
N LEU A 160 -33.96 3.29 71.49
CA LEU A 160 -33.75 4.58 72.14
C LEU A 160 -34.15 4.59 73.62
N TYR A 161 -35.04 3.70 74.06
CA TYR A 161 -35.29 3.48 75.50
C TYR A 161 -34.20 2.64 76.19
N ALA A 162 -33.44 1.83 75.44
CA ALA A 162 -32.48 0.85 75.95
C ALA A 162 -31.06 1.03 75.38
N VAL A 163 -30.59 2.28 75.30
CA VAL A 163 -29.40 2.67 74.53
C VAL A 163 -28.09 2.01 74.98
N GLY A 164 -27.93 1.72 76.27
CA GLY A 164 -26.73 1.10 76.85
C GLY A 164 -26.71 -0.43 76.84
N SER A 165 -27.73 -1.08 76.25
CA SER A 165 -27.83 -2.55 76.17
C SER A 165 -26.74 -3.12 75.25
N PRO A 166 -26.08 -4.25 75.60
CA PRO A 166 -25.04 -4.88 74.78
C PRO A 166 -25.45 -5.21 73.34
N HIS A 167 -26.75 -5.41 73.07
CA HIS A 167 -27.28 -5.75 71.75
C HIS A 167 -27.79 -4.53 70.97
N THR A 168 -27.96 -3.38 71.63
CA THR A 168 -28.56 -2.17 71.07
C THR A 168 -27.51 -1.09 70.83
N TRP A 169 -26.57 -0.95 71.77
CA TRP A 169 -25.52 0.06 71.71
C TRP A 169 -24.68 0.01 70.43
N PRO A 170 -24.26 -1.16 69.90
CA PRO A 170 -23.46 -1.19 68.68
C PRO A 170 -24.14 -0.55 67.47
N GLY A 171 -25.46 -0.74 67.30
CA GLY A 171 -26.23 -0.14 66.21
C GLY A 171 -26.42 1.37 66.38
N LEU A 172 -26.63 1.83 67.62
CA LEU A 172 -26.76 3.27 67.92
C LEU A 172 -25.42 4.00 67.82
N LEU A 173 -24.33 3.39 68.29
CA LEU A 173 -22.98 3.92 68.15
C LEU A 173 -22.60 4.05 66.67
N ALA A 174 -22.98 3.08 65.84
CA ALA A 174 -22.76 3.17 64.40
C ALA A 174 -23.62 4.27 63.76
N ALA A 175 -24.85 4.50 64.23
CA ALA A 175 -25.66 5.65 63.79
C ALA A 175 -25.02 6.99 64.17
N ILE A 176 -24.51 7.10 65.39
CA ILE A 176 -23.79 8.28 65.88
C ILE A 176 -22.49 8.50 65.09
N THR A 177 -21.73 7.44 64.81
CA THR A 177 -20.49 7.55 64.02
C THR A 177 -20.79 8.02 62.61
N TRP A 178 -21.85 7.50 61.98
CA TRP A 178 -22.31 7.98 60.68
C TRP A 178 -22.70 9.47 60.70
N LEU A 179 -23.36 9.93 61.76
CA LEU A 179 -23.70 11.35 61.92
C LEU A 179 -22.44 12.21 62.07
N ILE A 180 -21.43 11.74 62.79
CA ILE A 180 -20.14 12.44 62.91
C ILE A 180 -19.42 12.51 61.56
N GLU A 181 -19.37 11.41 60.82
CA GLU A 181 -18.79 11.38 59.47
C GLU A 181 -19.49 12.40 58.56
N LEU A 182 -20.82 12.50 58.63
CA LEU A 182 -21.59 13.49 57.88
C LEU A 182 -21.25 14.94 58.30
N LEU A 183 -21.17 15.21 59.60
CA LEU A 183 -20.80 16.54 60.12
C LEU A 183 -19.37 16.93 59.76
N THR A 184 -18.45 15.95 59.77
CA THR A 184 -17.04 16.18 59.40
C THR A 184 -16.94 16.48 57.90
N TYR A 185 -17.66 15.75 57.07
CA TYR A 185 -17.74 16.01 55.63
C TYR A 185 -18.29 17.41 55.33
N ASP A 186 -19.38 17.82 55.99
CA ASP A 186 -19.97 19.14 55.80
C ASP A 186 -18.98 20.28 56.14
N GLN A 187 -18.22 20.11 57.23
CA GLN A 187 -17.16 21.04 57.61
C GLN A 187 -16.02 21.06 56.57
N GLU A 188 -15.55 19.90 56.10
CA GLU A 188 -14.51 19.81 55.08
C GLU A 188 -14.93 20.43 53.75
N VAL A 189 -16.19 20.26 53.34
CA VAL A 189 -16.75 20.89 52.13
C VAL A 189 -16.86 22.41 52.28
N ALA A 190 -17.28 22.90 53.45
CA ALA A 190 -17.38 24.33 53.71
C ALA A 190 -16.00 25.03 53.76
N GLU A 191 -14.96 24.32 54.23
CA GLU A 191 -13.59 24.83 54.30
C GLU A 191 -12.79 24.60 53.00
N ALA A 192 -13.29 23.77 52.08
CA ALA A 192 -12.63 23.52 50.80
C ALA A 192 -12.58 24.84 50.00
N PRO A 193 -11.41 25.27 49.52
CA PRO A 193 -11.36 26.40 48.60
C PRO A 193 -12.19 26.03 47.37
N MET A 194 -13.18 26.85 47.02
CA MET A 194 -13.81 26.72 45.70
C MET A 194 -12.67 26.84 44.69
N GLU A 195 -12.33 25.74 44.03
CA GLU A 195 -11.50 25.76 42.85
C GLU A 195 -12.27 26.61 41.86
N ASN A 196 -11.82 27.86 41.67
CA ASN A 196 -12.22 28.66 40.53
C ASN A 196 -11.80 27.82 39.32
N GLU A 197 -12.74 27.08 38.73
CA GLU A 197 -12.54 26.45 37.44
C GLU A 197 -12.11 27.58 36.50
N GLU A 198 -10.84 27.54 36.06
CA GLU A 198 -10.25 28.45 35.07
C GLU A 198 -10.85 28.19 33.67
N GLY A 199 -12.17 28.09 33.61
CA GLY A 199 -12.95 27.70 32.45
C GLY A 199 -14.15 28.61 32.31
N MET A 200 -14.00 29.60 31.42
CA MET A 200 -15.01 30.54 30.92
C MET A 200 -15.16 31.85 31.70
N ASP A 201 -14.55 32.89 31.14
CA ASP A 201 -14.61 34.32 31.52
C ASP A 201 -16.05 34.87 31.76
N MET A 202 -17.09 34.16 31.30
CA MET A 202 -18.50 34.50 31.55
C MET A 202 -18.96 34.19 32.98
N ASP A 203 -18.33 33.22 33.64
CA ASP A 203 -18.69 32.87 35.02
C ASP A 203 -18.19 33.94 36.01
N ASN A 204 -17.10 34.64 35.68
CA ASN A 204 -16.61 35.78 36.47
C ASN A 204 -17.53 37.01 36.36
N LEU A 205 -18.05 37.33 35.17
CA LEU A 205 -19.02 38.43 35.00
C LEU A 205 -20.36 38.11 35.68
N THR A 206 -20.79 36.85 35.57
CA THR A 206 -22.00 36.37 36.23
C THR A 206 -21.84 36.42 37.75
N ALA A 207 -20.70 35.99 38.28
CA ALA A 207 -20.37 36.09 39.70
C ALA A 207 -20.32 37.54 40.18
N ALA A 208 -19.66 38.44 39.44
CA ALA A 208 -19.60 39.86 39.76
C ALA A 208 -20.99 40.52 39.75
N PHE A 209 -21.86 40.12 38.82
CA PHE A 209 -23.25 40.59 38.79
C PHE A 209 -24.06 40.05 39.98
N PHE A 210 -23.90 38.78 40.37
CA PHE A 210 -24.58 38.23 41.54
C PHE A 210 -24.08 38.83 42.85
N GLU A 211 -22.79 39.13 42.96
CA GLU A 211 -22.22 39.86 44.10
C GLU A 211 -22.78 41.29 44.19
N TYR A 212 -22.84 42.00 43.05
CA TYR A 212 -23.54 43.28 42.97
C TYR A 212 -24.99 43.13 43.41
N LEU A 213 -25.71 42.12 42.90
CA LEU A 213 -27.13 41.91 43.20
C LEU A 213 -27.38 41.64 44.67
N GLU A 214 -26.52 40.86 45.35
CA GLU A 214 -26.61 40.63 46.80
C GLU A 214 -26.50 41.94 47.58
N HIS A 215 -25.50 42.74 47.27
CA HIS A 215 -25.24 44.01 47.95
C HIS A 215 -26.29 45.08 47.62
N ALA A 216 -26.69 45.17 46.36
CA ALA A 216 -27.70 46.11 45.87
C ALA A 216 -29.08 45.77 46.44
N TYR A 217 -29.44 44.48 46.50
CA TYR A 217 -30.69 44.05 47.12
C TYR A 217 -30.71 44.31 48.62
N THR A 218 -29.57 44.15 49.30
CA THR A 218 -29.43 44.51 50.72
C THR A 218 -29.60 46.02 50.92
N ALA A 219 -28.98 46.84 50.07
CA ALA A 219 -29.10 48.30 50.10
C ALA A 219 -30.56 48.75 49.88
N PHE A 220 -31.24 48.13 48.91
CA PHE A 220 -32.66 48.33 48.64
C PHE A 220 -33.55 48.00 49.85
N LEU A 221 -33.34 46.84 50.50
CA LEU A 221 -34.10 46.45 51.69
C LEU A 221 -33.86 47.38 52.89
N SER A 222 -32.69 48.03 52.96
CA SER A 222 -32.38 49.06 53.96
C SER A 222 -32.85 50.47 53.58
N GLY A 223 -33.27 50.70 52.34
CA GLY A 223 -33.63 52.03 51.82
C GLY A 223 -32.44 52.99 51.69
N ASP A 224 -31.25 52.46 51.41
CA ASP A 224 -30.00 53.22 51.27
C ASP A 224 -29.69 53.43 49.77
N ASP A 225 -30.31 54.46 49.19
CA ASP A 225 -30.23 54.77 47.76
C ASP A 225 -28.83 55.26 47.33
N ASP A 226 -28.12 55.98 48.21
CA ASP A 226 -26.75 56.45 47.95
C ASP A 226 -25.79 55.26 47.76
N LYS A 227 -25.92 54.24 48.61
CA LYS A 227 -25.14 53.01 48.49
C LYS A 227 -25.50 52.22 47.23
N TYR A 228 -26.76 52.21 46.82
CA TYR A 228 -27.20 51.56 45.60
C TYR A 228 -26.54 52.19 44.36
N ALA A 229 -26.57 53.53 44.25
CA ALA A 229 -25.94 54.24 43.14
C ALA A 229 -24.43 53.99 43.05
N ALA A 230 -23.73 53.98 44.18
CA ALA A 230 -22.29 53.69 44.22
C ALA A 230 -21.95 52.25 43.79
N LEU A 231 -22.82 51.28 44.10
CA LEU A 231 -22.66 49.89 43.68
C LEU A 231 -22.88 49.71 42.17
N GLU A 232 -23.79 50.48 41.58
CA GLU A 232 -24.06 50.48 40.14
C GLU A 232 -22.87 51.08 39.36
N GLU A 233 -22.30 52.19 39.84
CA GLU A 233 -21.10 52.80 39.24
C GLU A 233 -19.89 51.83 39.26
N ASP A 234 -19.65 51.17 40.40
CA ASP A 234 -18.58 50.16 40.51
C ASP A 234 -18.78 48.96 39.57
N LEU A 235 -20.04 48.56 39.32
CA LEU A 235 -20.33 47.50 38.35
C LEU A 235 -20.03 47.96 36.92
N ILE A 236 -20.43 49.18 36.56
CA ILE A 236 -20.17 49.76 35.24
C ILE A 236 -18.66 49.83 34.99
N ASP A 237 -17.88 50.36 35.94
CA ASP A 237 -16.42 50.46 35.84
C ASP A 237 -15.76 49.09 35.60
N LYS A 238 -16.22 48.04 36.30
CA LYS A 238 -15.72 46.67 36.13
C LYS A 238 -16.02 46.13 34.73
N PHE A 239 -17.22 46.38 34.21
CA PHE A 239 -17.62 45.94 32.87
C PHE A 239 -16.88 46.70 31.77
N GLU A 240 -16.70 48.02 31.92
CA GLU A 240 -15.93 48.84 30.98
C GLU A 240 -14.47 48.41 30.93
N ALA A 241 -13.83 48.20 32.09
CA ALA A 241 -12.45 47.70 32.15
C ALA A 241 -12.31 46.36 31.42
N LYS A 242 -13.26 45.43 31.60
CA LYS A 242 -13.22 44.14 30.91
C LYS A 242 -13.50 44.26 29.41
N ASN A 243 -14.37 45.18 28.99
CA ASN A 243 -14.59 45.44 27.57
C ASN A 243 -13.31 45.92 26.88
N VAL A 244 -12.54 46.80 27.54
CA VAL A 244 -11.23 47.25 27.02
C VAL A 244 -10.26 46.08 26.84
N ASP A 245 -10.20 45.15 27.80
CA ASP A 245 -9.36 43.95 27.69
C ASP A 245 -9.80 43.07 26.51
N VAL A 246 -11.12 42.88 26.33
CA VAL A 246 -11.69 42.11 25.22
C VAL A 246 -11.40 42.77 23.87
N GLU A 247 -11.53 44.09 23.78
CA GLU A 247 -11.21 44.85 22.56
C GLU A 247 -9.74 44.70 22.17
N GLN A 248 -8.82 44.79 23.13
CA GLN A 248 -7.38 44.58 22.91
C GLN A 248 -7.09 43.15 22.43
N GLU A 249 -7.74 42.14 23.02
CA GLU A 249 -7.57 40.76 22.59
C GLU A 249 -8.15 40.53 21.18
N CYS A 250 -9.30 41.13 20.86
CA CYS A 250 -9.86 41.10 19.51
C CYS A 250 -8.91 41.73 18.49
N GLU A 251 -8.30 42.89 18.79
CA GLU A 251 -7.32 43.54 17.93
C GLU A 251 -6.07 42.67 17.74
N ARG A 252 -5.56 42.06 18.82
CA ARG A 252 -4.42 41.13 18.77
C ARG A 252 -4.71 39.94 17.86
N ILE A 253 -5.89 39.32 18.01
CA ILE A 253 -6.32 38.19 17.17
C ILE A 253 -6.50 38.63 15.72
N ALA A 254 -7.02 39.83 15.46
CA ALA A 254 -7.17 40.35 14.11
C ALA A 254 -5.81 40.52 13.41
N VAL A 255 -4.82 41.09 14.11
CA VAL A 255 -3.44 41.21 13.59
C VAL A 255 -2.83 39.84 13.32
N GLU A 256 -2.97 38.89 14.24
CA GLU A 256 -2.46 37.52 14.07
C GLU A 256 -3.12 36.83 12.86
N ASN A 257 -4.42 37.04 12.66
CA ASN A 257 -5.14 36.50 11.51
C ASN A 257 -4.64 37.11 10.19
N ASP A 258 -4.43 38.43 10.14
CA ASP A 258 -3.88 39.10 8.95
C ASP A 258 -2.46 38.62 8.61
N GLU A 259 -1.62 38.38 9.61
CA GLU A 259 -0.28 37.80 9.42
C GLU A 259 -0.36 36.38 8.84
N ILE A 260 -1.27 35.54 9.36
CA ILE A 260 -1.50 34.18 8.85
C ILE A 260 -2.00 34.21 7.42
N VAL A 261 -2.99 35.07 7.11
CA VAL A 261 -3.52 35.22 5.75
C VAL A 261 -2.42 35.67 4.79
N GLY A 262 -1.60 36.67 5.17
CA GLY A 262 -0.46 37.11 4.37
C GLY A 262 0.58 36.00 4.14
N ALA A 263 0.86 35.18 5.15
CA ALA A 263 1.73 34.02 5.01
C ALA A 263 1.14 32.96 4.06
N MET A 264 -0.17 32.72 4.11
CA MET A 264 -0.86 31.81 3.20
C MET A 264 -0.82 32.30 1.75
N GLU A 265 -1.01 33.60 1.52
CA GLU A 265 -0.88 34.19 0.19
C GLU A 265 0.55 34.06 -0.36
N GLY A 266 1.56 34.34 0.48
CA GLY A 266 2.97 34.15 0.12
C GLY A 266 3.28 32.70 -0.27
N LEU A 267 2.79 31.73 0.51
CA LEU A 267 2.92 30.30 0.19
C LEU A 267 2.19 29.95 -1.11
N SER A 268 0.99 30.47 -1.33
CA SER A 268 0.23 30.25 -2.58
C SER A 268 0.99 30.77 -3.80
N GLN A 269 1.63 31.93 -3.72
CA GLN A 269 2.47 32.45 -4.80
C GLN A 269 3.66 31.53 -5.09
N THR A 270 4.32 30.98 -4.07
CA THR A 270 5.40 30.01 -4.27
C THR A 270 4.89 28.68 -4.84
N ALA A 271 3.69 28.25 -4.45
CA ALA A 271 3.05 27.06 -4.99
C ALA A 271 2.72 27.20 -6.48
N ASN A 272 2.39 28.41 -6.96
CA ASN A 272 2.19 28.66 -8.39
C ASN A 272 3.48 28.51 -9.22
N ALA A 273 4.66 28.66 -8.61
CA ALA A 273 5.95 28.43 -9.26
C ALA A 273 6.39 26.95 -9.25
N LEU A 274 5.76 26.11 -8.42
CA LEU A 274 6.11 24.70 -8.28
C LEU A 274 5.90 23.90 -9.57
N PRO A 275 4.79 24.03 -10.32
CA PRO A 275 4.60 23.32 -11.58
C PRO A 275 5.66 23.66 -12.64
N GLU A 276 6.12 24.91 -12.69
CA GLU A 276 7.19 25.33 -13.61
C GLU A 276 8.53 24.70 -13.23
N LEU A 277 8.83 24.62 -11.94
CA LEU A 277 10.04 23.97 -11.43
C LEU A 277 10.00 22.45 -11.60
N GLU A 278 8.85 21.81 -11.38
CA GLU A 278 8.64 20.38 -11.62
C GLU A 278 8.81 20.04 -13.10
N LYS A 279 8.21 20.82 -13.99
CA LYS A 279 8.41 20.66 -15.44
C LYS A 279 9.88 20.82 -15.82
N ARG A 280 10.58 21.82 -15.26
CA ARG A 280 12.01 22.01 -15.52
C ARG A 280 12.86 20.85 -14.99
N GLN A 281 12.48 20.27 -13.85
CA GLN A 281 13.13 19.08 -13.31
C GLN A 281 12.92 17.88 -14.25
N GLU A 282 11.70 17.68 -14.74
CA GLU A 282 11.35 16.62 -15.69
C GLU A 282 12.17 16.77 -16.99
N ASP A 283 12.18 17.97 -17.58
CA ASP A 283 12.95 18.27 -18.79
C ASP A 283 14.45 17.97 -18.60
N LEU A 284 15.04 18.44 -17.51
CA LEU A 284 16.46 18.19 -17.19
C LEU A 284 16.75 16.71 -16.93
N SER A 285 15.81 15.97 -16.31
CA SER A 285 15.96 14.53 -16.08
C SER A 285 15.91 13.73 -17.38
N SER A 286 15.00 14.10 -18.29
CA SER A 286 14.92 13.52 -19.63
C SER A 286 16.20 13.77 -20.42
N ASP A 287 16.74 14.99 -20.34
CA ASP A 287 17.99 15.32 -21.02
C ASP A 287 19.20 14.58 -20.43
N LEU A 288 19.26 14.41 -19.10
CA LEU A 288 20.27 13.57 -18.46
C LEU A 288 20.23 12.13 -18.96
N GLU A 289 19.04 11.54 -19.09
CA GLU A 289 18.88 10.18 -19.60
C GLU A 289 19.33 10.06 -21.07
N LYS A 290 18.96 11.04 -21.91
CA LYS A 290 19.46 11.12 -23.30
C LYS A 290 20.99 11.23 -23.35
N PHE A 291 21.59 12.02 -22.47
CA PHE A 291 23.05 12.14 -22.40
C PHE A 291 23.71 10.83 -21.95
N HIS A 292 23.14 10.11 -20.98
CA HIS A 292 23.65 8.80 -20.60
C HIS A 292 23.57 7.79 -21.76
N GLN A 293 22.44 7.73 -22.46
CA GLN A 293 22.29 6.86 -23.64
C GLN A 293 23.30 7.21 -24.74
N LEU A 294 23.52 8.51 -24.99
CA LEU A 294 24.52 8.96 -25.95
C LEU A 294 25.94 8.57 -25.53
N ILE A 295 26.28 8.73 -24.25
CA ILE A 295 27.59 8.33 -23.72
C ILE A 295 27.79 6.82 -23.87
N GLU A 296 26.77 6.00 -23.59
CA GLU A 296 26.82 4.55 -23.77
C GLU A 296 27.07 4.18 -25.24
N GLN A 297 26.31 4.75 -26.17
CA GLN A 297 26.50 4.54 -27.61
C GLN A 297 27.90 4.97 -28.09
N LEU A 298 28.41 6.09 -27.59
CA LEU A 298 29.75 6.57 -27.93
C LEU A 298 30.83 5.64 -27.36
N ASN A 299 30.65 5.09 -26.17
CA ASN A 299 31.57 4.13 -25.57
C ASN A 299 31.57 2.79 -26.32
N GLU A 300 30.40 2.28 -26.72
CA GLU A 300 30.29 1.09 -27.56
C GLU A 300 30.99 1.29 -28.91
N HIS A 301 30.73 2.44 -29.56
CA HIS A 301 31.37 2.77 -30.83
C HIS A 301 32.89 2.91 -30.68
N LYS A 302 33.36 3.54 -29.59
CA LYS A 302 34.78 3.63 -29.27
C LYS A 302 35.39 2.24 -29.08
N ALA A 303 34.78 1.35 -28.31
CA ALA A 303 35.26 -0.01 -28.10
C ALA A 303 35.31 -0.81 -29.41
N ALA A 304 34.30 -0.64 -30.28
CA ALA A 304 34.28 -1.27 -31.60
C ALA A 304 35.42 -0.75 -32.51
N LEU A 305 35.71 0.55 -32.46
CA LEU A 305 36.85 1.13 -33.18
C LEU A 305 38.19 0.66 -32.62
N GLU A 306 38.36 0.61 -31.30
CA GLU A 306 39.56 0.08 -30.66
C GLU A 306 39.82 -1.36 -31.06
N LYS A 307 38.78 -2.22 -31.05
CA LYS A 307 38.88 -3.60 -31.55
C LYS A 307 39.25 -3.66 -33.03
N LYS A 308 38.68 -2.79 -33.88
CA LYS A 308 39.06 -2.71 -35.30
C LYS A 308 40.53 -2.33 -35.45
N VAL A 309 41.00 -1.34 -34.70
CA VAL A 309 42.41 -0.91 -34.72
C VAL A 309 43.31 -2.07 -34.30
N GLU A 310 42.97 -2.79 -33.23
CA GLU A 310 43.73 -3.97 -32.77
C GLU A 310 43.79 -5.06 -33.84
N THR A 311 42.65 -5.42 -34.45
CA THR A 311 42.62 -6.43 -35.53
C THR A 311 43.44 -6.00 -36.74
N ARG A 312 43.35 -4.73 -37.14
CA ARG A 312 44.11 -4.19 -38.27
C ARG A 312 45.59 -4.09 -37.96
N GLY A 313 45.96 -3.78 -36.72
CA GLY A 313 47.34 -3.82 -36.24
C GLY A 313 47.93 -5.22 -36.34
N ALA A 314 47.21 -6.24 -35.85
CA ALA A 314 47.63 -7.63 -35.94
C ALA A 314 47.75 -8.13 -37.40
N GLU A 315 46.81 -7.74 -38.28
CA GLU A 315 46.90 -8.02 -39.72
C GLU A 315 48.12 -7.35 -40.36
N LEU A 316 48.41 -6.10 -39.99
CA LEU A 316 49.57 -5.36 -40.48
C LEU A 316 50.87 -6.04 -40.05
N GLU A 317 51.03 -6.37 -38.78
CA GLU A 317 52.22 -7.07 -38.25
C GLU A 317 52.43 -8.42 -38.95
N ARG A 318 51.35 -9.18 -39.18
CA ARG A 318 51.42 -10.44 -39.94
C ARG A 318 51.87 -10.22 -41.37
N ASN A 319 51.29 -9.23 -42.06
CA ASN A 319 51.66 -8.92 -43.44
C ASN A 319 53.11 -8.43 -43.54
N GLU A 320 53.59 -7.65 -42.57
CA GLU A 320 54.98 -7.22 -42.48
C GLU A 320 55.94 -8.42 -42.26
N ALA A 321 55.56 -9.37 -41.41
CA ALA A 321 56.31 -10.60 -41.20
C ALA A 321 56.36 -11.47 -42.47
N ASP A 322 55.24 -11.64 -43.15
CA ASP A 322 55.16 -12.38 -44.42
C ASP A 322 55.99 -11.70 -45.52
N LEU A 323 55.92 -10.36 -45.63
CA LEU A 323 56.76 -9.59 -46.55
C LEU A 323 58.25 -9.78 -46.23
N ALA A 324 58.64 -9.71 -44.96
CA ALA A 324 60.02 -9.93 -44.56
C ALA A 324 60.50 -11.35 -44.91
N ALA A 325 59.66 -12.36 -44.69
CA ALA A 325 59.96 -13.74 -45.05
C ALA A 325 60.12 -13.92 -46.57
N ILE A 326 59.22 -13.33 -47.37
CA ILE A 326 59.31 -13.33 -48.84
C ILE A 326 60.58 -12.61 -49.30
N HIS A 327 60.91 -11.46 -48.73
CA HIS A 327 62.15 -10.74 -49.06
C HIS A 327 63.40 -11.57 -48.75
N SER A 328 63.44 -12.27 -47.61
CA SER A 328 64.52 -13.21 -47.29
C SER A 328 64.60 -14.34 -48.31
N ARG A 329 63.46 -14.95 -48.65
CA ARG A 329 63.37 -16.03 -49.65
C ARG A 329 63.85 -15.57 -51.02
N VAL A 330 63.47 -14.36 -51.44
CA VAL A 330 63.94 -13.76 -52.70
C VAL A 330 65.44 -13.52 -52.66
N ALA A 331 66.00 -13.05 -51.55
CA ALA A 331 67.44 -12.86 -51.40
C ALA A 331 68.21 -14.20 -51.45
N GLU A 332 67.70 -15.24 -50.78
CA GLU A 332 68.23 -16.61 -50.83
C GLU A 332 68.20 -17.15 -52.26
N LEU A 333 67.06 -17.06 -52.96
CA LEU A 333 66.91 -17.54 -54.33
C LEU A 333 67.82 -16.77 -55.29
N LYS A 334 67.94 -15.44 -55.15
CA LYS A 334 68.90 -14.66 -55.95
C LYS A 334 70.33 -15.09 -55.72
N THR A 335 70.70 -15.37 -54.46
CA THR A 335 72.03 -15.87 -54.11
C THR A 335 72.27 -17.24 -54.73
N ALA A 336 71.32 -18.17 -54.58
CA ALA A 336 71.39 -19.50 -55.17
C ALA A 336 71.51 -19.45 -56.71
N VAL A 337 70.71 -18.61 -57.38
CA VAL A 337 70.79 -18.41 -58.83
C VAL A 337 72.14 -17.81 -59.24
N SER A 338 72.69 -16.86 -58.47
CA SER A 338 74.00 -16.27 -58.77
C SER A 338 75.18 -17.25 -58.60
N GLN A 339 75.01 -18.29 -57.78
CA GLN A 339 76.00 -19.35 -57.53
C GLN A 339 75.86 -20.52 -58.51
N GLN A 340 74.79 -20.57 -59.31
CA GLN A 340 74.62 -21.59 -60.33
C GLN A 340 75.44 -21.22 -61.58
N ASP A 341 76.25 -22.18 -62.06
CA ASP A 341 77.09 -22.03 -63.26
C ASP A 341 76.31 -22.07 -64.60
N LEU A 342 74.98 -22.00 -64.57
CA LEU A 342 74.13 -22.05 -65.77
C LEU A 342 73.40 -20.72 -65.98
N SER A 343 73.60 -20.13 -67.15
CA SER A 343 72.89 -18.91 -67.57
C SER A 343 71.42 -19.21 -67.90
N ALA A 344 70.56 -18.19 -67.82
CA ALA A 344 69.17 -18.26 -68.32
C ALA A 344 69.09 -18.61 -69.83
N GLU A 345 70.19 -18.44 -70.55
CA GLU A 345 70.35 -18.90 -71.94
C GLU A 345 70.68 -20.40 -72.03
N ASP A 346 71.46 -20.93 -71.08
CA ASP A 346 71.75 -22.37 -70.98
C ASP A 346 70.51 -23.19 -70.62
N VAL A 347 69.66 -22.68 -69.71
CA VAL A 347 68.38 -23.35 -69.36
C VAL A 347 67.43 -23.39 -70.57
N ARG A 348 67.39 -22.32 -71.38
CA ARG A 348 66.61 -22.32 -72.64
C ARG A 348 67.19 -23.28 -73.66
N ARG A 349 68.52 -23.38 -73.78
CA ARG A 349 69.19 -24.38 -74.62
C ARG A 349 68.86 -25.79 -74.16
N MET A 350 68.90 -26.07 -72.85
CA MET A 350 68.54 -27.36 -72.27
C MET A 350 67.05 -27.72 -72.49
N GLN A 351 66.14 -26.76 -72.38
CA GLN A 351 64.72 -26.98 -72.70
C GLN A 351 64.51 -27.30 -74.19
N GLY A 352 65.23 -26.60 -75.08
CA GLY A 352 65.20 -26.89 -76.51
C GLY A 352 65.80 -28.26 -76.86
N GLU A 353 66.92 -28.63 -76.21
CA GLU A 353 67.52 -29.97 -76.34
C GLU A 353 66.59 -31.05 -75.78
N ARG A 354 65.92 -30.81 -74.64
CA ARG A 354 64.93 -31.73 -74.08
C ARG A 354 63.75 -31.93 -75.01
N ALA A 355 63.17 -30.86 -75.54
CA ALA A 355 62.08 -30.94 -76.52
C ALA A 355 62.50 -31.71 -77.78
N ARG A 356 63.73 -31.50 -78.26
CA ARG A 356 64.29 -32.25 -79.39
C ARG A 356 64.48 -33.74 -79.08
N VAL A 357 64.92 -34.07 -77.86
CA VAL A 357 65.09 -35.46 -77.42
C VAL A 357 63.75 -36.14 -77.21
N GLU A 358 62.76 -35.46 -76.64
CA GLU A 358 61.38 -35.95 -76.49
C GLU A 358 60.75 -36.26 -77.86
N ASP A 359 60.88 -35.35 -78.84
CA ASP A 359 60.41 -35.58 -80.21
C ASP A 359 61.19 -36.73 -80.91
N GLY A 360 62.49 -36.86 -80.65
CA GLY A 360 63.29 -37.99 -81.12
C GLY A 360 62.86 -39.33 -80.51
N LEU A 361 62.52 -39.33 -79.21
CA LEU A 361 62.02 -40.50 -78.49
C LEU A 361 60.64 -40.91 -79.00
N GLU A 362 59.73 -39.96 -79.23
CA GLU A 362 58.40 -40.21 -79.77
C GLU A 362 58.48 -40.82 -81.19
N ARG A 363 59.36 -40.28 -82.05
CA ARG A 363 59.65 -40.87 -83.37
C ARG A 363 60.23 -42.28 -83.27
N ALA A 364 61.14 -42.53 -82.33
CA ALA A 364 61.70 -43.87 -82.12
C ALA A 364 60.65 -44.87 -81.59
N ILE A 365 59.74 -44.43 -80.71
CA ILE A 365 58.62 -45.26 -80.22
C ILE A 365 57.67 -45.59 -81.38
N ALA A 366 57.33 -44.63 -82.23
CA ALA A 366 56.49 -44.86 -83.41
C ALA A 366 57.14 -45.86 -84.38
N SER A 367 58.42 -45.68 -84.70
CA SER A 367 59.18 -46.62 -85.55
C SER A 367 59.26 -48.02 -84.93
N LYS A 368 59.47 -48.13 -83.62
CA LYS A 368 59.42 -49.42 -82.92
C LYS A 368 58.05 -50.08 -83.07
N GLN A 369 56.96 -49.35 -82.84
CA GLN A 369 55.60 -49.88 -82.97
C GLN A 369 55.32 -50.37 -84.40
N GLU A 370 55.78 -49.63 -85.41
CA GLU A 370 55.69 -50.04 -86.81
C GLU A 370 56.49 -51.31 -87.10
N HIS A 371 57.75 -51.40 -86.65
CA HIS A 371 58.56 -52.60 -86.82
C HIS A 371 57.99 -53.81 -86.07
N SER A 372 57.47 -53.62 -84.85
CA SER A 372 56.79 -54.70 -84.12
C SER A 372 55.53 -55.17 -84.82
N LYS A 373 54.76 -54.27 -85.44
CA LYS A 373 53.61 -54.65 -86.28
C LYS A 373 54.05 -55.44 -87.50
N ASN A 374 55.08 -54.98 -88.21
CA ASN A 374 55.61 -55.69 -89.38
C ASN A 374 56.17 -57.08 -89.01
N LEU A 375 56.81 -57.20 -87.84
CA LEU A 375 57.25 -58.49 -87.30
C LEU A 375 56.07 -59.42 -87.03
N TRP A 376 55.03 -58.92 -86.36
CA TRP A 376 53.82 -59.71 -86.08
C TRP A 376 53.12 -60.16 -87.37
N ASP A 377 53.02 -59.28 -88.38
CA ASP A 377 52.46 -59.62 -89.69
C ASP A 377 53.31 -60.71 -90.39
N ALA A 378 54.64 -60.60 -90.34
CA ALA A 378 55.57 -61.57 -90.90
C ALA A 378 55.55 -62.92 -90.17
N GLU A 379 55.48 -62.93 -88.84
CA GLU A 379 55.32 -64.14 -88.02
C GLU A 379 54.00 -64.84 -88.31
N THR A 380 52.92 -64.07 -88.47
CA THR A 380 51.60 -64.62 -88.83
C THR A 380 51.64 -65.27 -90.21
N GLU A 381 52.31 -64.64 -91.18
CA GLU A 381 52.48 -65.20 -92.52
C GLU A 381 53.40 -66.43 -92.54
N LEU A 382 54.50 -66.40 -91.79
CA LEU A 382 55.38 -67.56 -91.60
C LEU A 382 54.60 -68.73 -90.99
N ASN A 383 53.77 -68.48 -89.97
CA ASN A 383 52.94 -69.50 -89.35
C ASN A 383 51.94 -70.11 -90.35
N LYS A 384 51.30 -69.31 -91.22
CA LYS A 384 50.47 -69.86 -92.30
C LYS A 384 51.26 -70.76 -93.25
N ILE A 385 52.44 -70.32 -93.69
CA ILE A 385 53.30 -71.13 -94.59
C ILE A 385 53.71 -72.44 -93.91
N VAL A 386 54.02 -72.40 -92.60
CA VAL A 386 54.33 -73.60 -91.82
C VAL A 386 53.12 -74.52 -91.71
N GLU A 387 51.90 -74.00 -91.51
CA GLU A 387 50.67 -74.78 -91.52
C GLU A 387 50.38 -75.41 -92.89
N GLU A 388 50.58 -74.68 -93.98
CA GLU A 388 50.47 -75.21 -95.36
C GLU A 388 51.51 -76.30 -95.63
N LEU A 389 52.75 -76.11 -95.16
CA LEU A 389 53.82 -77.09 -95.29
C LEU A 389 53.53 -78.34 -94.44
N ASP A 390 53.02 -78.20 -93.21
CA ASP A 390 52.55 -79.30 -92.37
C ASP A 390 51.39 -80.04 -93.03
N ALA A 391 50.44 -79.33 -93.65
CA ALA A 391 49.34 -79.93 -94.41
C ALA A 391 49.87 -80.71 -95.63
N ALA A 392 50.82 -80.16 -96.39
CA ALA A 392 51.45 -80.84 -97.53
C ALA A 392 52.27 -82.07 -97.10
N ALA A 393 53.01 -81.97 -95.99
CA ALA A 393 53.72 -83.09 -95.38
C ALA A 393 52.76 -84.18 -94.90
N SER A 394 51.60 -83.79 -94.32
CA SER A 394 50.53 -84.71 -93.92
C SER A 394 49.88 -85.41 -95.12
N VAL A 395 49.61 -84.69 -96.22
CA VAL A 395 49.12 -85.28 -97.49
C VAL A 395 50.14 -86.23 -98.11
N PHE A 396 51.42 -85.87 -98.11
CA PHE A 396 52.50 -86.75 -98.59
C PHE A 396 52.61 -88.01 -97.72
N ASN A 397 52.67 -87.85 -96.40
CA ASN A 397 52.79 -88.96 -95.45
C ASN A 397 51.56 -89.89 -95.50
N SER A 398 50.36 -89.35 -95.70
CA SER A 398 49.13 -90.15 -95.86
C SER A 398 49.10 -90.90 -97.20
N LYS A 399 49.48 -90.27 -98.32
CA LYS A 399 49.66 -90.98 -99.61
C LYS A 399 50.77 -92.04 -99.56
N ALA A 400 51.88 -91.76 -98.87
CA ALA A 400 52.96 -92.73 -98.66
C ALA A 400 52.51 -93.93 -97.81
N LYS A 401 51.56 -93.73 -96.89
CA LYS A 401 50.91 -94.78 -96.10
C LYS A 401 49.93 -95.60 -96.94
N GLU A 402 49.14 -94.95 -97.79
CA GLU A 402 48.16 -95.60 -98.68
C GLU A 402 48.82 -96.47 -99.76
N LEU A 403 49.99 -96.05 -100.26
CA LEU A 403 50.82 -96.79 -101.23
C LEU A 403 51.67 -97.92 -100.61
N GLN A 404 51.51 -98.23 -99.31
CA GLN A 404 52.33 -99.21 -98.58
C GLN A 404 53.85 -98.97 -98.76
N MET A 405 54.29 -97.72 -98.66
CA MET A 405 55.71 -97.34 -98.74
C MET A 405 56.32 -96.99 -97.38
N THR A 406 55.56 -97.16 -96.29
CA THR A 406 56.03 -97.03 -94.90
C THR A 406 55.35 -98.07 -94.01
N PRO A 407 56.04 -98.74 -93.05
CA PRO A 407 57.40 -98.50 -92.52
C PRO A 407 58.54 -98.90 -93.46
N GLU A 408 59.80 -98.60 -93.12
CA GLU A 408 61.05 -98.86 -93.91
C GLU A 408 61.21 -100.32 -94.42
N THR A 409 60.36 -101.24 -93.96
CA THR A 409 60.28 -102.66 -94.35
C THR A 409 59.17 -102.96 -95.38
N ALA A 410 58.49 -101.95 -95.91
CA ALA A 410 57.36 -102.11 -96.81
C ALA A 410 57.79 -102.43 -98.27
N LYS A 411 57.00 -103.27 -98.95
CA LYS A 411 57.36 -104.05 -100.15
C LYS A 411 57.82 -103.23 -101.37
N TYR A 412 57.51 -101.94 -101.42
CA TYR A 412 57.85 -101.03 -102.53
C TYR A 412 58.76 -99.84 -102.11
N SER A 413 59.31 -99.84 -100.89
CA SER A 413 60.05 -98.70 -100.32
C SER A 413 61.55 -98.65 -100.67
N GLN A 414 62.11 -99.66 -101.35
CA GLN A 414 63.51 -99.76 -101.81
C GLN A 414 64.57 -99.19 -100.83
N GLY A 415 64.35 -99.32 -99.52
CA GLY A 415 65.33 -98.91 -98.50
C GLY A 415 65.51 -97.40 -98.29
N HIS A 416 64.61 -96.54 -98.77
CA HIS A 416 64.66 -95.10 -98.49
C HIS A 416 63.54 -94.66 -97.52
N ARG A 417 63.87 -93.68 -96.65
CA ARG A 417 62.92 -93.11 -95.68
C ARG A 417 62.02 -92.09 -96.37
N MET A 418 60.79 -92.48 -96.68
CA MET A 418 59.79 -91.60 -97.30
C MET A 418 58.82 -91.04 -96.24
N THR A 419 59.37 -90.37 -95.22
CA THR A 419 58.60 -89.58 -94.25
C THR A 419 59.15 -88.16 -94.21
N ILE A 420 58.27 -87.17 -94.36
CA ILE A 420 58.61 -85.75 -94.24
C ILE A 420 58.26 -85.30 -92.82
N SER A 421 59.24 -84.74 -92.11
CA SER A 421 59.10 -84.12 -90.78
C SER A 421 59.71 -82.73 -90.83
N ILE A 422 58.94 -81.71 -90.43
CA ILE A 422 59.34 -80.31 -90.43
C ILE A 422 59.91 -79.98 -89.06
N ASP A 423 61.18 -79.58 -89.03
CA ASP A 423 61.90 -79.22 -87.81
C ASP A 423 61.75 -77.71 -87.55
N LYS A 424 60.92 -77.34 -86.57
CA LYS A 424 60.56 -75.94 -86.24
C LYS A 424 61.59 -75.24 -85.35
N SER A 425 62.68 -75.91 -84.98
CA SER A 425 63.68 -75.42 -84.01
C SER A 425 64.79 -74.54 -84.59
N LYS A 426 64.78 -74.28 -85.91
CA LYS A 426 65.80 -73.43 -86.59
C LYS A 426 65.43 -71.94 -86.68
N ALA A 427 64.34 -71.50 -86.04
CA ALA A 427 63.83 -70.13 -86.13
C ALA A 427 64.10 -69.26 -84.88
N GLU A 428 64.64 -69.81 -83.79
CA GLU A 428 64.88 -69.08 -82.54
C GLU A 428 66.36 -69.19 -82.11
N GLU A 429 67.22 -68.29 -82.61
CA GLU A 429 68.48 -67.93 -81.95
C GLU A 429 68.54 -66.41 -81.83
N GLU A 430 68.28 -65.86 -80.63
CA GLU A 430 68.52 -64.45 -80.29
C GLU A 430 69.29 -64.28 -78.97
N GLU A 431 70.15 -63.26 -78.94
CA GLU A 431 71.25 -63.03 -77.98
C GLU A 431 70.86 -62.48 -76.59
N ALA A 432 71.64 -62.86 -75.59
CA ALA A 432 71.39 -62.77 -74.13
C ALA A 432 71.50 -61.37 -73.46
N VAL A 433 71.32 -60.26 -74.17
CA VAL A 433 71.67 -58.90 -73.63
C VAL A 433 70.46 -58.05 -73.18
N VAL A 434 69.22 -58.41 -73.53
CA VAL A 434 68.04 -57.53 -73.37
C VAL A 434 67.36 -57.58 -71.98
N ARG A 435 67.52 -58.68 -71.22
CA ARG A 435 66.83 -58.90 -69.93
C ARG A 435 67.16 -57.91 -68.79
N PRO A 436 68.41 -57.44 -68.60
CA PRO A 436 68.75 -56.55 -67.49
C PRO A 436 68.11 -55.15 -67.61
N ALA A 437 67.97 -54.62 -68.83
CA ALA A 437 67.42 -53.28 -69.06
C ALA A 437 65.92 -53.17 -68.73
N ILE A 438 65.16 -54.24 -68.96
CA ILE A 438 63.73 -54.31 -68.63
C ILE A 438 63.51 -54.37 -67.10
N ALA A 439 64.43 -55.01 -66.37
CA ALA A 439 64.36 -55.08 -64.91
C ALA A 439 64.53 -53.70 -64.25
N GLN A 440 65.44 -52.86 -64.77
CA GLN A 440 65.71 -51.53 -64.24
C GLN A 440 64.56 -50.53 -64.51
N LEU A 441 63.90 -50.66 -65.66
CA LEU A 441 62.70 -49.87 -65.99
C LEU A 441 61.52 -50.22 -65.07
N LYS A 442 61.35 -51.50 -64.73
CA LYS A 442 60.32 -51.96 -63.79
C LYS A 442 60.50 -51.35 -62.41
N GLU A 443 61.73 -51.27 -61.91
CA GLU A 443 62.03 -50.71 -60.59
C GLU A 443 61.68 -49.21 -60.50
N THR A 444 62.01 -48.43 -61.54
CA THR A 444 61.72 -47.00 -61.62
C THR A 444 60.21 -46.71 -61.66
N VAL A 445 59.45 -47.48 -62.45
CA VAL A 445 57.98 -47.34 -62.55
C VAL A 445 57.31 -47.74 -61.23
N THR A 446 57.83 -48.75 -60.53
CA THR A 446 57.29 -49.19 -59.24
C THR A 446 57.52 -48.13 -58.16
N GLY A 447 58.66 -47.44 -58.17
CA GLY A 447 58.95 -46.31 -57.26
C GLY A 447 57.98 -45.14 -57.44
N ASN A 448 57.75 -44.70 -58.68
CA ASN A 448 56.81 -43.62 -58.99
C ASN A 448 55.36 -43.98 -58.62
N MET A 449 54.97 -45.24 -58.85
CA MET A 449 53.64 -45.73 -58.47
C MET A 449 53.42 -45.72 -56.95
N ASN A 450 54.46 -46.03 -56.17
CA ASN A 450 54.39 -45.98 -54.70
C ASN A 450 54.32 -44.54 -54.18
N SER A 451 55.06 -43.61 -54.78
CA SER A 451 54.97 -42.17 -54.47
C SER A 451 53.56 -41.63 -54.71
N ALA A 452 52.98 -41.92 -55.88
CA ALA A 452 51.63 -41.49 -56.23
C ALA A 452 50.56 -42.10 -55.30
N LYS A 453 50.74 -43.35 -54.87
CA LYS A 453 49.86 -43.98 -53.87
C LYS A 453 49.91 -43.29 -52.51
N GLN A 454 51.09 -42.88 -52.07
CA GLN A 454 51.25 -42.17 -50.79
C GLN A 454 50.59 -40.79 -50.83
N GLU A 455 50.71 -40.08 -51.96
CA GLU A 455 50.07 -38.79 -52.17
C GLU A 455 48.54 -38.91 -52.23
N LEU A 456 48.02 -39.97 -52.89
CA LEU A 456 46.59 -40.26 -52.91
C LEU A 456 46.04 -40.56 -51.50
N LEU A 457 46.78 -41.32 -50.67
CA LEU A 457 46.40 -41.58 -49.28
C LEU A 457 46.32 -40.29 -48.46
N ASN A 458 47.32 -39.40 -48.58
CA ASN A 458 47.31 -38.12 -47.87
C ASN A 458 46.13 -37.22 -48.29
N LEU A 459 45.75 -37.25 -49.58
CA LEU A 459 44.60 -36.49 -50.07
C LEU A 459 43.27 -37.06 -49.55
N LEU A 460 43.16 -38.39 -49.45
CA LEU A 460 42.01 -39.06 -48.83
C LEU A 460 41.86 -38.70 -47.34
N ASP A 461 42.95 -38.68 -46.59
CA ASP A 461 42.92 -38.28 -45.17
C ASP A 461 42.52 -36.80 -45.01
N GLN A 462 42.93 -35.93 -45.94
CA GLN A 462 42.53 -34.51 -45.96
C GLN A 462 41.05 -34.34 -46.33
N GLU A 463 40.54 -35.14 -47.27
CA GLU A 463 39.14 -35.18 -47.66
C GLU A 463 38.26 -35.61 -46.47
N GLU A 464 38.61 -36.70 -45.78
CA GLU A 464 37.88 -37.19 -44.60
C GLU A 464 37.84 -36.14 -43.48
N HIS A 465 38.97 -35.46 -43.24
CA HIS A 465 39.02 -34.39 -42.23
C HIS A 465 38.13 -33.19 -42.60
N ALA A 466 38.13 -32.77 -43.87
CA ALA A 466 37.29 -31.68 -44.33
C ALA A 466 35.78 -32.05 -44.29
N GLU A 467 35.44 -33.31 -44.56
CA GLU A 467 34.06 -33.80 -44.42
C GLU A 467 33.58 -33.78 -42.96
N GLU A 468 34.45 -34.13 -42.01
CA GLU A 468 34.13 -34.07 -40.58
C GLU A 468 33.93 -32.63 -40.11
N GLU A 469 34.81 -31.69 -40.49
CA GLU A 469 34.65 -30.27 -40.21
C GLU A 469 33.37 -29.67 -40.82
N LEU A 470 33.03 -30.07 -42.05
CA LEU A 470 31.80 -29.64 -42.71
C LEU A 470 30.56 -30.13 -41.95
N LYS A 471 30.59 -31.37 -41.46
CA LYS A 471 29.51 -31.97 -40.67
C LYS A 471 29.34 -31.25 -39.33
N ASP A 472 30.43 -30.93 -38.65
CA ASP A 472 30.40 -30.17 -37.41
C ASP A 472 29.86 -28.75 -37.64
N ALA A 473 30.29 -28.08 -38.71
CA ALA A 473 29.75 -26.77 -39.10
C ALA A 473 28.25 -26.83 -39.42
N MET A 474 27.77 -27.87 -40.11
CA MET A 474 26.34 -28.08 -40.38
C MET A 474 25.52 -28.30 -39.11
N THR A 475 26.02 -29.11 -38.16
CA THR A 475 25.31 -29.30 -36.88
C THR A 475 25.25 -28.02 -36.05
N SER A 476 26.32 -27.21 -36.06
CA SER A 476 26.34 -25.90 -35.42
C SER A 476 25.36 -24.92 -36.08
N ALA A 477 25.32 -24.87 -37.42
CA ALA A 477 24.40 -24.03 -38.17
C ALA A 477 22.93 -24.38 -37.89
N THR A 478 22.57 -25.67 -37.91
CA THR A 478 21.21 -26.11 -37.57
C THR A 478 20.84 -25.83 -36.11
N ALA A 479 21.80 -25.87 -35.18
CA ALA A 479 21.56 -25.49 -33.79
C ALA A 479 21.30 -23.97 -33.65
N LEU A 480 22.03 -23.14 -34.39
CA LEU A 480 21.80 -21.69 -34.43
C LEU A 480 20.47 -21.33 -35.08
N GLU A 481 20.11 -22.00 -36.18
CA GLU A 481 18.82 -21.81 -36.86
C GLU A 481 17.65 -22.17 -35.94
N ASN A 482 17.75 -23.28 -35.19
CA ASN A 482 16.74 -23.63 -34.19
C ASN A 482 16.65 -22.62 -33.04
N LYS A 483 17.77 -22.00 -32.63
CA LYS A 483 17.76 -20.93 -31.62
C LYS A 483 17.11 -19.66 -32.17
N ALA A 484 17.42 -19.27 -33.41
CA ALA A 484 16.80 -18.14 -34.09
C ALA A 484 15.29 -18.32 -34.21
N ARG A 485 14.83 -19.51 -34.66
CA ARG A 485 13.40 -19.83 -34.77
C ARG A 485 12.68 -19.74 -33.42
N ARG A 486 13.28 -20.23 -32.33
CA ARG A 486 12.70 -20.12 -30.98
C ARG A 486 12.60 -18.67 -30.51
N ALA A 487 13.62 -17.86 -30.81
CA ALA A 487 13.60 -16.43 -30.47
C ALA A 487 12.52 -15.68 -31.27
N GLU A 488 12.35 -15.99 -32.55
CA GLU A 488 11.27 -15.44 -33.39
C GLU A 488 9.88 -15.86 -32.88
N GLU A 489 9.68 -17.14 -32.54
CA GLU A 489 8.43 -17.62 -31.97
C GLU A 489 8.10 -16.93 -30.63
N GLN A 490 9.12 -16.62 -29.82
CA GLN A 490 8.93 -15.90 -28.56
C GLN A 490 8.60 -14.42 -28.79
N TYR A 491 9.35 -13.75 -29.67
CA TYR A 491 9.05 -12.37 -30.08
C TYR A 491 7.62 -12.23 -30.63
N LEU A 492 7.17 -13.19 -31.44
CA LEU A 492 5.82 -13.14 -32.02
C LEU A 492 4.73 -13.25 -30.94
N LYS A 493 4.95 -14.08 -29.91
CA LYS A 493 4.03 -14.20 -28.75
C LYS A 493 4.00 -12.95 -27.90
N GLU A 494 5.17 -12.37 -27.61
CA GLU A 494 5.29 -11.12 -26.85
C GLU A 494 4.62 -9.96 -27.61
N LYS A 495 4.83 -9.88 -28.92
CA LYS A 495 4.14 -8.92 -29.78
C LYS A 495 2.62 -9.10 -29.73
N GLU A 496 2.10 -10.32 -29.86
CA GLU A 496 0.66 -10.58 -29.79
C GLU A 496 0.07 -10.21 -28.40
N GLN A 497 0.83 -10.39 -27.32
CA GLN A 497 0.41 -9.96 -25.98
C GLN A 497 0.38 -8.44 -25.85
N LEU A 498 1.38 -7.73 -26.38
CA LEU A 498 1.41 -6.27 -26.40
C LEU A 498 0.28 -5.70 -27.27
N ASP A 499 0.04 -6.26 -28.45
CA ASP A 499 -1.04 -5.84 -29.34
C ASP A 499 -2.42 -5.99 -28.65
N LYS A 500 -2.62 -7.08 -27.86
CA LYS A 500 -3.84 -7.25 -27.04
C LYS A 500 -3.95 -6.21 -25.93
N ALA A 501 -2.87 -5.95 -25.19
CA ALA A 501 -2.87 -4.95 -24.12
C ALA A 501 -3.12 -3.54 -24.66
N ILE A 502 -2.56 -3.20 -25.82
CA ILE A 502 -2.82 -1.93 -26.51
C ILE A 502 -4.30 -1.85 -26.92
N ALA A 503 -4.87 -2.92 -27.47
CA ALA A 503 -6.29 -2.93 -27.86
C ALA A 503 -7.22 -2.75 -26.65
N GLU A 504 -6.91 -3.38 -25.50
CA GLU A 504 -7.65 -3.18 -24.24
C GLU A 504 -7.57 -1.73 -23.76
N LEU A 505 -6.37 -1.14 -23.73
CA LEU A 505 -6.18 0.26 -23.33
C LEU A 505 -6.88 1.26 -24.28
N VAL A 506 -6.87 0.98 -25.59
CA VAL A 506 -7.62 1.79 -26.57
C VAL A 506 -9.12 1.71 -26.31
N SER A 507 -9.66 0.51 -26.06
CA SER A 507 -11.08 0.33 -25.70
C SER A 507 -11.45 1.09 -24.42
N GLU A 508 -10.62 1.01 -23.37
CA GLU A 508 -10.83 1.75 -22.13
C GLU A 508 -10.79 3.26 -22.35
N THR A 509 -9.90 3.73 -23.22
CA THR A 509 -9.78 5.16 -23.58
C THR A 509 -11.02 5.63 -24.33
N GLU A 510 -11.51 4.87 -25.31
CA GLU A 510 -12.75 5.18 -26.03
C GLU A 510 -13.97 5.18 -25.09
N GLU A 511 -14.04 4.26 -24.13
CA GLU A 511 -15.07 4.28 -23.09
C GLU A 511 -15.00 5.52 -22.18
N ALA A 512 -13.78 5.95 -21.84
CA ALA A 512 -13.59 7.17 -21.05
C ALA A 512 -13.96 8.42 -21.86
N GLU A 513 -13.57 8.50 -23.13
CA GLU A 513 -13.92 9.60 -24.05
C GLU A 513 -15.43 9.68 -24.29
N THR A 514 -16.11 8.54 -24.46
CA THR A 514 -17.57 8.51 -24.59
C THR A 514 -18.27 8.96 -23.30
N LYS A 515 -17.76 8.62 -22.11
CA LYS A 515 -18.27 9.16 -20.84
C LYS A 515 -18.01 10.66 -20.71
N ILE A 516 -16.83 11.13 -21.09
CA ILE A 516 -16.50 12.56 -21.08
C ILE A 516 -17.41 13.34 -22.02
N THR A 517 -17.62 12.86 -23.25
CA THR A 517 -18.52 13.51 -24.21
C THR A 517 -19.97 13.51 -23.76
N GLN A 518 -20.46 12.45 -23.11
CA GLN A 518 -21.79 12.43 -22.49
C GLN A 518 -21.92 13.45 -21.34
N LEU A 519 -20.90 13.59 -20.51
CA LEU A 519 -20.87 14.59 -19.43
C LEU A 519 -20.70 16.02 -19.95
N ARG A 520 -20.08 16.17 -21.13
CA ARG A 520 -19.79 17.44 -21.79
C ARG A 520 -20.84 17.82 -22.83
N ASP A 521 -21.95 17.08 -22.94
CA ASP A 521 -23.09 17.46 -23.79
C ASP A 521 -23.62 18.81 -23.29
N PRO A 522 -23.36 19.92 -24.02
CA PRO A 522 -23.68 21.27 -23.57
C PRO A 522 -25.20 21.42 -23.37
N MET A 523 -26.00 20.66 -24.11
CA MET A 523 -27.46 20.71 -24.03
C MET A 523 -27.97 20.04 -22.74
N ALA A 524 -27.33 18.95 -22.31
CA ALA A 524 -27.67 18.28 -21.05
C ALA A 524 -27.25 19.13 -19.84
N LEU A 525 -26.07 19.75 -19.90
CA LEU A 525 -25.58 20.66 -18.86
C LEU A 525 -26.43 21.93 -18.76
N GLU A 526 -26.77 22.55 -19.90
CA GLU A 526 -27.63 23.74 -19.95
C GLU A 526 -29.06 23.44 -19.47
N THR A 527 -29.60 22.25 -19.79
CA THR A 527 -30.89 21.80 -19.25
C THR A 527 -30.83 21.58 -17.74
N ALA A 528 -29.72 21.02 -17.23
CA ALA A 528 -29.52 20.84 -15.79
C ALA A 528 -29.37 22.18 -15.05
N ILE A 529 -28.61 23.12 -15.61
CA ILE A 529 -28.46 24.49 -15.08
C ILE A 529 -29.81 25.20 -15.07
N SER A 530 -30.56 25.15 -16.17
CA SER A 530 -31.89 25.78 -16.28
C SER A 530 -32.89 25.19 -15.26
N ARG A 531 -32.87 23.87 -15.05
CA ARG A 531 -33.69 23.23 -14.01
C ARG A 531 -33.30 23.66 -12.60
N ASN A 532 -32.01 23.73 -12.32
CA ASN A 532 -31.51 24.17 -11.01
C ASN A 532 -31.80 25.65 -10.75
N GLN A 533 -31.65 26.51 -11.76
CA GLN A 533 -32.03 27.93 -11.69
C GLN A 533 -33.54 28.09 -11.45
N THR A 534 -34.37 27.32 -12.15
CA THR A 534 -35.83 27.32 -11.92
C THR A 534 -36.18 26.88 -10.50
N ARG A 535 -35.51 25.84 -9.99
CA ARG A 535 -35.70 25.35 -8.61
C ARG A 535 -35.27 26.39 -7.58
N LEU A 536 -34.16 27.09 -7.83
CA LEU A 536 -33.67 28.16 -6.96
C LEU A 536 -34.64 29.34 -6.94
N ALA A 537 -35.18 29.74 -8.09
CA ALA A 537 -36.21 30.78 -8.20
C ALA A 537 -37.49 30.39 -7.42
N GLN A 538 -37.93 29.13 -7.53
CA GLN A 538 -39.09 28.62 -6.78
C GLN A 538 -38.85 28.63 -5.26
N LEU A 539 -37.65 28.21 -4.81
CA LEU A 539 -37.30 28.24 -3.39
C LEU A 539 -37.22 29.67 -2.84
N ASN A 540 -36.69 30.61 -3.62
CA ASN A 540 -36.65 32.02 -3.24
C ASN A 540 -38.05 32.63 -3.16
N ALA A 541 -38.94 32.33 -4.12
CA ALA A 541 -40.33 32.77 -4.07
C ALA A 541 -41.06 32.21 -2.83
N LEU A 542 -40.87 30.93 -2.52
CA LEU A 542 -41.47 30.31 -1.33
C LEU A 542 -40.91 30.92 -0.04
N ARG A 543 -39.61 31.24 0.00
CA ARG A 543 -38.99 31.96 1.14
C ARG A 543 -39.59 33.35 1.31
N ALA A 544 -39.81 34.09 0.23
CA ALA A 544 -40.43 35.41 0.26
C ALA A 544 -41.88 35.33 0.78
N GLU A 545 -42.68 34.39 0.27
CA GLU A 545 -44.06 34.15 0.73
C GLU A 545 -44.11 33.81 2.22
N LYS A 546 -43.19 32.95 2.71
CA LYS A 546 -43.11 32.60 4.13
C LYS A 546 -42.70 33.78 4.99
N LYS A 547 -41.82 34.67 4.50
CA LYS A 547 -41.42 35.89 5.19
C LYS A 547 -42.62 36.85 5.31
N GLU A 548 -43.31 37.11 4.20
CA GLU A 548 -44.50 37.98 4.17
C GLU A 548 -45.59 37.45 5.10
N ALA A 549 -45.85 36.14 5.10
CA ALA A 549 -46.81 35.53 6.01
C ALA A 549 -46.39 35.64 7.49
N ALA A 550 -45.10 35.60 7.80
CA ALA A 550 -44.59 35.78 9.15
C ALA A 550 -44.71 37.25 9.61
N ASP A 551 -44.39 38.19 8.73
CA ASP A 551 -44.51 39.63 9.00
C ASP A 551 -45.99 40.01 9.19
N ALA A 552 -46.90 39.50 8.35
CA ALA A 552 -48.34 39.71 8.52
C ALA A 552 -48.89 39.13 9.84
N ARG A 553 -48.38 37.98 10.30
CA ARG A 553 -48.73 37.43 11.61
C ARG A 553 -48.19 38.29 12.74
N ARG A 554 -46.97 38.81 12.62
CA ARG A 554 -46.37 39.70 13.62
C ARG A 554 -47.21 40.97 13.75
N GLU A 555 -47.62 41.57 12.63
CA GLU A 555 -48.46 42.77 12.61
C GLU A 555 -49.85 42.51 13.22
N ALA A 556 -50.46 41.36 12.93
CA ALA A 556 -51.74 40.97 13.52
C ALA A 556 -51.64 40.82 15.06
N VAL A 557 -50.60 40.14 15.55
CA VAL A 557 -50.35 39.99 16.99
C VAL A 557 -50.06 41.33 17.64
N HIS A 558 -49.26 42.18 17.00
CA HIS A 558 -49.00 43.54 17.48
C HIS A 558 -50.30 44.36 17.58
N GLY A 559 -51.17 44.28 16.58
CA GLY A 559 -52.48 44.92 16.60
C GLY A 559 -53.41 44.39 17.69
N GLU A 560 -53.36 43.08 18.01
CA GLU A 560 -54.10 42.49 19.13
C GLU A 560 -53.56 42.98 20.48
N ILE A 561 -52.24 43.08 20.64
CA ILE A 561 -51.59 43.62 21.84
C ILE A 561 -51.99 45.08 22.04
N LEU A 562 -51.94 45.91 20.99
CA LEU A 562 -52.36 47.32 21.08
C LEU A 562 -53.82 47.46 21.50
N LYS A 563 -54.73 46.62 20.97
CA LYS A 563 -56.13 46.59 21.41
C LYS A 563 -56.27 46.22 22.87
N ALA A 564 -55.53 45.21 23.34
CA ALA A 564 -55.54 44.80 24.74
C ALA A 564 -55.01 45.91 25.66
N LEU A 565 -53.92 46.60 25.27
CA LEU A 565 -53.39 47.75 26.00
C LEU A 565 -54.42 48.89 26.06
N ASN A 566 -55.10 49.19 24.95
CA ASN A 566 -56.15 50.20 24.94
C ASN A 566 -57.32 49.83 25.87
N MET A 567 -57.74 48.56 25.89
CA MET A 567 -58.76 48.09 26.84
C MET A 567 -58.28 48.22 28.30
N CYS A 568 -57.02 47.91 28.59
CA CYS A 568 -56.44 48.12 29.92
C CYS A 568 -56.40 49.60 30.31
N ALA A 569 -56.10 50.50 29.37
CA ALA A 569 -56.15 51.94 29.59
C ALA A 569 -57.59 52.41 29.87
N GLU A 570 -58.57 51.96 29.09
CA GLU A 570 -59.99 52.26 29.32
C GLU A 570 -60.48 51.78 30.70
N VAL A 571 -60.07 50.59 31.14
CA VAL A 571 -60.37 50.06 32.47
C VAL A 571 -59.70 50.88 33.56
N LYS A 572 -58.45 51.30 33.36
CA LYS A 572 -57.73 52.18 34.29
C LYS A 572 -58.44 53.52 34.43
N ASP A 573 -58.82 54.15 33.31
CA ASP A 573 -59.53 55.43 33.30
C ASP A 573 -60.91 55.31 33.97
N TYR A 574 -61.65 54.24 33.68
CA TYR A 574 -62.92 53.95 34.36
C TYR A 574 -62.74 53.73 35.86
N THR A 575 -61.71 52.99 36.27
CA THR A 575 -61.43 52.74 37.70
C THR A 575 -61.01 54.03 38.40
N GLN A 576 -60.21 54.89 37.75
CA GLN A 576 -59.85 56.21 38.27
C GLN A 576 -61.09 57.10 38.42
N MET A 577 -62.00 57.08 37.45
CA MET A 577 -63.27 57.80 37.53
C MET A 577 -64.10 57.31 38.73
N CYS A 578 -64.32 56.00 38.87
CA CYS A 578 -65.05 55.44 40.01
C CYS A 578 -64.38 55.72 41.36
N LEU A 579 -63.04 55.68 41.44
CA LEU A 579 -62.30 56.05 42.65
C LEU A 579 -62.44 57.54 42.95
N GLY A 580 -62.49 58.40 41.93
CA GLY A 580 -62.79 59.82 42.06
C GLY A 580 -64.18 60.06 42.66
N GLU A 581 -65.21 59.42 42.10
CA GLU A 581 -66.59 59.49 42.61
C GLU A 581 -66.69 58.95 44.05
N LEU A 582 -65.99 57.86 44.36
CA LEU A 582 -65.93 57.30 45.72
C LEU A 582 -65.23 58.27 46.69
N LYS A 583 -64.17 58.96 46.25
CA LYS A 583 -63.44 59.95 47.04
C LYS A 583 -64.28 61.20 47.30
N GLU A 584 -65.07 61.65 46.33
CA GLU A 584 -66.04 62.73 46.50
C GLU A 584 -67.15 62.34 47.48
N SER A 585 -67.71 61.13 47.33
CA SER A 585 -68.73 60.58 48.24
C SER A 585 -68.19 60.41 49.66
N ALA A 586 -67.00 59.83 49.82
CA ALA A 586 -66.33 59.68 51.11
C ALA A 586 -65.94 61.05 51.72
N GLY A 587 -65.54 62.02 50.90
CA GLY A 587 -65.29 63.40 51.33
C GLY A 587 -66.57 64.08 51.83
N SER A 588 -67.69 63.85 51.16
CA SER A 588 -69.01 64.34 51.59
C SER A 588 -69.41 63.72 52.94
N ILE A 589 -69.24 62.40 53.11
CA ILE A 589 -69.55 61.67 54.36
C ILE A 589 -68.60 62.10 55.50
N LEU A 590 -67.31 62.31 55.22
CA LEU A 590 -66.35 62.83 56.20
C LEU A 590 -66.63 64.29 56.58
N SER A 591 -67.20 65.10 55.67
CA SER A 591 -67.65 66.46 55.99
C SER A 591 -68.89 66.46 56.89
N GLU A 592 -69.80 65.49 56.70
CA GLU A 592 -70.94 65.25 57.60
C GLU A 592 -70.48 64.77 58.98
N LEU A 593 -69.50 63.86 59.05
CA LEU A 593 -68.94 63.35 60.31
C LEU A 593 -68.06 64.39 61.05
N ARG A 594 -67.44 65.35 60.34
CA ARG A 594 -66.75 66.50 60.97
C ARG A 594 -67.71 67.53 61.59
N GLY A 595 -69.02 67.41 61.37
CA GLY A 595 -70.04 68.22 62.04
C GLY A 595 -70.24 67.86 63.52
N GLU A 596 -69.77 66.69 63.97
CA GLU A 596 -69.85 66.27 65.36
C GLU A 596 -68.48 65.77 65.86
N VAL A 597 -67.76 66.67 66.57
CA VAL A 597 -66.89 66.43 67.75
C VAL A 597 -65.74 67.45 67.78
N VAL A 598 -65.66 68.14 68.94
CA VAL A 598 -64.74 69.23 69.28
C VAL A 598 -63.34 68.71 69.67
N ALA A 599 -62.30 69.44 69.25
CA ALA A 599 -60.86 69.18 69.48
C ALA A 599 -60.37 69.34 70.94
N PRO A 600 -59.17 68.80 71.26
CA PRO A 600 -58.13 69.59 71.95
C PRO A 600 -56.68 69.39 71.39
N PRO A 601 -55.66 70.18 71.85
CA PRO A 601 -54.62 70.76 70.97
C PRO A 601 -53.13 70.36 71.21
N ALA A 602 -52.26 70.88 70.33
CA ALA A 602 -50.77 71.00 70.35
C ALA A 602 -49.96 69.69 70.14
N ALA A 603 -48.80 69.61 69.45
CA ALA A 603 -47.67 70.52 69.21
C ALA A 603 -46.79 69.97 68.01
N PRO A 604 -45.62 70.57 67.65
CA PRO A 604 -45.07 70.65 66.27
C PRO A 604 -43.89 69.70 65.94
N VAL A 605 -43.70 69.33 64.65
CA VAL A 605 -42.45 68.85 63.98
C VAL A 605 -42.67 69.05 62.45
N VAL A 606 -41.94 69.89 61.67
CA VAL A 606 -40.66 69.66 60.93
C VAL A 606 -40.76 68.35 60.10
N GLU A 607 -40.57 68.21 58.78
CA GLU A 607 -39.56 68.71 57.84
C GLU A 607 -39.94 68.22 56.39
N LYS A 608 -39.53 69.01 55.37
CA LYS A 608 -38.93 68.66 54.05
C LYS A 608 -39.59 67.66 53.05
N VAL A 609 -39.86 68.13 51.81
CA VAL A 609 -39.11 67.93 50.51
C VAL A 609 -39.67 66.70 49.77
N PHE A 610 -40.18 66.80 48.53
CA PHE A 610 -39.55 66.95 47.19
C PHE A 610 -40.58 67.67 46.27
N GLU A 611 -40.35 68.73 45.46
CA GLU A 611 -39.33 69.09 44.44
C GLU A 611 -38.97 67.92 43.53
N GLU A 612 -39.64 67.82 42.38
CA GLU A 612 -39.09 68.06 41.02
C GLU A 612 -38.35 66.79 40.51
N VAL A 613 -38.59 66.26 39.31
CA VAL A 613 -38.04 66.78 38.05
C VAL A 613 -38.79 66.13 36.87
N VAL A 614 -38.95 66.95 35.82
CA VAL A 614 -39.32 66.62 34.44
C VAL A 614 -38.05 66.27 33.66
N GLU A 615 -38.05 65.19 32.88
CA GLU A 615 -37.26 64.98 31.63
C GLU A 615 -37.78 63.64 31.05
N GLU A 616 -38.57 63.60 29.98
CA GLU A 616 -38.20 63.72 28.55
C GLU A 616 -36.89 62.99 28.19
N GLU A 617 -37.01 61.71 27.81
CA GLU A 617 -36.11 61.11 26.82
C GLU A 617 -36.92 60.34 25.76
N GLU A 618 -36.71 60.75 24.52
CA GLU A 618 -37.18 60.11 23.29
C GLU A 618 -36.30 58.87 23.02
N GLU A 619 -36.88 57.67 22.99
CA GLU A 619 -36.18 56.49 22.47
C GLU A 619 -36.38 56.37 20.94
N GLU A 620 -35.35 56.77 20.21
CA GLU A 620 -35.17 56.56 18.79
C GLU A 620 -34.87 55.08 18.49
N VAL A 621 -35.82 54.38 17.85
CA VAL A 621 -35.64 52.99 17.40
C VAL A 621 -34.69 52.95 16.21
N VAL A 622 -33.44 52.59 16.45
CA VAL A 622 -32.43 52.34 15.41
C VAL A 622 -32.78 51.06 14.63
N MET A 623 -33.15 51.22 13.35
CA MET A 623 -33.23 50.11 12.40
C MET A 623 -31.82 49.60 12.03
N PRO A 624 -31.61 48.28 11.82
CA PRO A 624 -30.31 47.76 11.40
C PRO A 624 -29.96 48.22 9.96
N PRO A 625 -28.67 48.43 9.64
CA PRO A 625 -28.26 48.92 8.34
C PRO A 625 -28.48 47.87 7.23
N ASN A 626 -28.95 48.36 6.08
CA ASN A 626 -29.02 47.61 4.82
C ASN A 626 -27.60 47.19 4.37
N PRO A 627 -27.43 46.01 3.76
CA PRO A 627 -26.16 45.62 3.14
C PRO A 627 -25.85 46.49 1.91
N PRO A 628 -24.58 46.74 1.58
CA PRO A 628 -24.21 47.58 0.45
C PRO A 628 -24.57 46.90 -0.87
N VAL A 629 -25.16 47.69 -1.75
CA VAL A 629 -25.39 47.38 -3.16
C VAL A 629 -24.05 47.56 -3.87
N GLU A 630 -23.47 46.46 -4.35
CA GLU A 630 -22.36 46.51 -5.31
C GLU A 630 -22.90 47.03 -6.64
N GLU A 631 -22.59 48.30 -6.90
CA GLU A 631 -22.73 48.94 -8.20
C GLU A 631 -21.67 48.36 -9.14
N ASN A 632 -22.13 47.64 -10.17
CA ASN A 632 -21.33 47.33 -11.34
C ASN A 632 -20.87 48.65 -11.99
N VAL A 633 -19.55 48.86 -12.07
CA VAL A 633 -18.94 49.81 -13.01
C VAL A 633 -17.74 49.13 -13.66
N GLU A 634 -17.91 48.86 -14.96
CA GLU A 634 -16.97 48.52 -16.06
C GLU A 634 -15.87 47.47 -15.87
#